data_AF-A0A7Y4XY98-F1
#
_entry.id   AF-A0A7Y4XY98-F1
#
_cell.length_a   1.000
_cell.length_b   1.000
_cell.length_c   1.000
_cell.angle_alpha   90.00
_cell.angle_beta   90.00
_cell.angle_gamma   90.00
#
_symmetry.space_group_name_H-M   'P 1'
#
loop_
_entity.id
_entity.type
_entity.pdbx_description
1 polymer ?
#
loop_
_entity_poly.entity_id
_entity_poly.type
_entity_poly.pdbx_seq_one_letter_code
_entity_poly.pdbx_strand_id
1 'polypeptide(L)' 'MTTAHAIDMSAVFRGQQDKSAKQPDPCLKVENLNLFYGTKQALHNVNMDMPKQRVTAYIGPSGCGKSTLLRCIN' A
#
# COMPACT_ATOMS: atom_id res chain seq x y z
N MET A 1 -4.99 35.22 17.51
CA MET A 1 -4.10 34.26 18.21
C MET A 1 -4.88 32.98 18.44
N THR A 2 -4.86 32.04 17.50
CA THR A 2 -5.52 30.74 17.64
C THR A 2 -4.47 29.70 17.99
N THR A 3 -4.60 29.13 19.18
CA THR A 3 -3.73 28.11 19.75
C THR A 3 -3.86 26.82 18.95
N ALA A 4 -2.86 26.51 18.12
CA ALA A 4 -2.76 25.20 17.48
C ALA A 4 -2.28 24.18 18.53
N HIS A 5 -3.10 23.17 18.83
CA HIS A 5 -2.66 22.01 19.62
C HIS A 5 -1.84 21.09 18.70
N ALA A 6 -0.53 21.02 18.93
CA ALA A 6 0.35 20.09 18.22
C ALA A 6 0.06 18.66 18.71
N ILE A 7 -0.35 17.79 17.78
CA ILE A 7 -0.49 16.35 18.05
C ILE A 7 0.91 15.73 18.01
N ASP A 8 1.33 15.10 19.10
CA ASP A 8 2.57 14.33 19.17
C ASP A 8 2.48 13.07 18.27
N MET A 9 3.17 13.10 17.14
CA MET A 9 3.16 12.02 16.14
C MET A 9 4.16 10.89 16.47
N SER A 10 4.91 10.98 17.57
CA SER A 10 5.89 9.96 17.96
C SER A 10 5.25 8.60 18.26
N ALA A 11 3.98 8.60 18.72
CA ALA A 11 3.23 7.38 18.99
C ALA A 11 2.77 6.65 17.71
N VAL A 12 2.63 7.37 16.59
CA VAL A 12 2.20 6.80 15.31
C VAL A 12 3.32 5.97 14.66
N PHE A 13 4.58 6.29 14.96
CA PHE A 13 5.74 5.63 14.35
C PHE A 13 6.36 4.49 15.19
N ARG A 14 5.68 3.97 16.23
CA ARG A 14 6.20 2.91 17.13
C ARG A 14 6.37 1.50 16.52
N GLY A 15 6.49 1.37 15.19
CA GLY A 15 6.34 0.08 14.51
C GLY A 15 7.50 -0.42 13.63
N GLN A 16 8.66 0.23 13.60
CA GLN A 16 9.75 -0.20 12.71
C GLN A 16 11.13 -0.21 13.38
N GLN A 17 11.32 -1.10 14.34
CA GLN A 17 12.64 -1.65 14.64
C GLN A 17 12.50 -3.16 14.79
N ASP A 18 12.84 -3.89 13.72
CA ASP A 18 13.51 -5.19 13.76
C ASP A 18 13.96 -5.54 12.34
N LYS A 19 15.27 -5.39 12.09
CA LYS A 19 15.94 -5.78 10.84
C LYS A 19 16.35 -7.26 10.94
N SER A 20 16.15 -7.99 9.84
CA SER A 20 16.61 -9.38 9.58
C SER A 20 15.67 -10.55 9.94
N ALA A 21 14.37 -10.43 9.64
CA ALA A 21 13.50 -11.60 9.48
C ALA A 21 13.41 -11.99 8.00
N LYS A 22 13.57 -13.30 7.70
CA LYS A 22 13.27 -13.89 6.39
C LYS A 22 11.90 -13.39 5.94
N GLN A 23 11.82 -12.71 4.80
CA GLN A 23 10.53 -12.21 4.30
C GLN A 23 9.56 -13.40 4.20
N PRO A 24 8.39 -13.35 4.87
CA PRO A 24 7.44 -14.45 4.80
C PRO A 24 7.06 -14.70 3.36
N ASP A 25 6.82 -15.97 2.99
CA ASP A 25 6.31 -16.30 1.67
C ASP A 25 5.08 -15.44 1.36
N PRO A 26 5.02 -14.78 0.19
CA PRO A 26 3.88 -13.94 -0.16
C PRO A 26 2.61 -14.80 -0.24
N CYS A 27 1.50 -14.27 0.29
CA CYS A 27 0.17 -14.82 0.01
C CYS A 27 -0.34 -14.35 -1.34
N LEU A 28 0.15 -13.21 -1.84
CA LEU A 28 -0.23 -12.64 -3.10
C LEU A 28 0.99 -11.98 -3.75
N LYS A 29 1.17 -12.27 -5.05
CA LYS A 29 2.21 -11.69 -5.89
C LYS A 29 1.55 -10.98 -7.07
N VAL A 30 1.85 -9.70 -7.25
CA VAL A 30 1.45 -8.91 -8.42
C VAL A 30 2.70 -8.68 -9.25
N GLU A 31 2.70 -9.15 -10.49
CA GLU A 31 3.82 -8.98 -11.41
C GLU A 31 3.34 -8.33 -12.70
N ASN A 32 3.98 -7.24 -13.08
CA ASN A 32 3.76 -6.52 -14.33
C ASN A 32 2.29 -6.17 -14.62
N LEU A 33 1.51 -5.86 -13.58
CA LEU A 33 0.08 -5.59 -13.74
C LEU A 33 -0.16 -4.25 -14.42
N ASN A 34 -0.81 -4.31 -15.57
CA ASN A 34 -1.30 -3.15 -16.30
C ASN A 34 -2.82 -3.27 -16.44
N LEU A 35 -3.55 -2.21 -16.12
CA LEU A 35 -5.01 -2.20 -16.23
C LEU A 35 -5.48 -0.98 -17.00
N PHE A 36 -6.41 -1.20 -17.93
CA PHE A 36 -7.00 -0.19 -18.78
C PHE A 36 -8.52 -0.17 -18.62
N TYR A 37 -9.09 1.03 -18.59
CA TYR A 37 -10.52 1.27 -18.77
C TYR A 37 -10.71 1.92 -20.14
N GLY A 38 -11.07 1.09 -21.13
CA GLY A 38 -11.08 1.50 -22.53
C GLY A 38 -9.67 1.91 -22.98
N THR A 39 -9.53 3.13 -23.50
CA THR A 39 -8.24 3.68 -23.94
C THR A 39 -7.40 4.26 -22.80
N LYS A 40 -7.98 4.46 -21.61
CA LYS A 40 -7.28 5.06 -20.48
C LYS A 40 -6.62 3.98 -19.62
N GLN A 41 -5.31 4.07 -19.47
CA GLN A 41 -4.59 3.24 -18.51
C GLN A 41 -4.81 3.76 -17.08
N ALA A 42 -5.18 2.86 -16.18
CA ALA A 42 -5.47 3.15 -14.78
C ALA A 42 -4.40 2.59 -13.83
N LEU A 43 -3.75 1.48 -14.19
CA LEU A 43 -2.60 0.92 -13.47
C LEU A 43 -1.46 0.71 -14.46
N HIS A 44 -0.25 1.12 -14.05
CA HIS A 44 0.95 1.09 -14.87
C HIS A 44 1.99 0.20 -14.21
N ASN A 45 2.27 -0.96 -14.81
CA ASN A 45 3.32 -1.89 -14.40
C ASN A 45 3.45 -2.09 -12.89
N VAL A 46 2.35 -2.39 -12.22
CA VAL A 46 2.33 -2.57 -10.76
C VAL A 46 3.00 -3.91 -10.42
N ASN A 47 3.98 -3.84 -9.53
CA ASN A 47 4.73 -4.97 -9.00
C ASN A 47 4.68 -4.90 -7.46
N MET A 48 4.17 -5.93 -6.81
CA MET A 48 3.96 -5.93 -5.35
C MET A 48 3.85 -7.34 -4.78
N ASP A 49 4.46 -7.55 -3.63
CA ASP A 49 4.31 -8.77 -2.83
C ASP A 49 3.56 -8.46 -1.53
N MET A 50 2.51 -9.22 -1.24
CA MET A 50 1.80 -9.17 0.04
C MET A 50 2.19 -10.39 0.88
N PRO A 51 2.88 -10.22 2.01
CA PRO A 51 3.32 -11.33 2.85
C PRO A 51 2.15 -12.02 3.56
N LYS A 52 2.25 -13.34 3.74
CA LYS A 52 1.29 -14.11 4.54
C LYS A 52 1.16 -13.56 5.96
N GLN A 53 -0.07 -13.64 6.49
CA GLN A 53 -0.41 -13.31 7.88
C GLN A 53 -0.04 -11.89 8.32
N ARG A 54 0.00 -10.94 7.38
CA ARG A 54 0.30 -9.54 7.67
C ARG A 54 -0.84 -8.62 7.22
N VAL A 55 -1.21 -7.70 8.08
CA VAL A 55 -2.07 -6.58 7.70
C VAL A 55 -1.26 -5.61 6.86
N THR A 56 -1.65 -5.43 5.60
CA THR A 56 -0.95 -4.57 4.63
C THR A 56 -1.90 -3.46 4.20
N ALA A 57 -1.47 -2.20 4.36
CA ALA A 57 -2.23 -1.03 3.94
C ALA A 57 -1.66 -0.45 2.64
N TYR A 58 -2.52 -0.17 1.67
CA TYR A 58 -2.17 0.55 0.45
C TYR A 58 -2.66 1.99 0.52
N ILE A 59 -1.74 2.95 0.66
CA ILE A 59 -2.02 4.36 0.93
C ILE A 59 -1.52 5.22 -0.25
N GLY A 60 -2.27 6.27 -0.58
CA GLY A 60 -1.93 7.20 -1.65
C GLY A 60 -3.04 8.23 -1.91
N PRO A 61 -2.78 9.27 -2.72
CA PRO A 61 -3.75 10.33 -3.00
C PRO A 61 -5.01 9.82 -3.71
N SER A 62 -6.09 10.61 -3.74
CA SER A 62 -7.28 10.25 -4.50
C SER A 62 -6.93 10.06 -5.99
N GLY A 63 -7.56 9.07 -6.63
CA GLY A 63 -7.30 8.78 -8.05
C GLY A 63 -6.04 7.97 -8.38
N CYS A 64 -5.15 7.65 -7.42
CA CYS A 64 -3.92 6.90 -7.71
C CYS A 64 -4.10 5.40 -8.02
N GLY A 65 -5.33 4.90 -8.11
CA GLY A 65 -5.61 3.50 -8.49
C GLY A 65 -5.70 2.49 -7.34
N LYS A 66 -5.79 2.91 -6.07
CA LYS A 66 -5.94 1.98 -4.91
C LYS A 66 -7.10 1.00 -5.07
N SER A 67 -8.31 1.53 -5.22
CA SER A 67 -9.51 0.70 -5.39
C SER A 67 -9.51 -0.04 -6.72
N THR A 68 -8.75 0.45 -7.71
CA THR A 68 -8.55 -0.23 -8.99
C THR A 68 -7.69 -1.48 -8.79
N LEU A 69 -6.58 -1.37 -8.07
CA LEU A 69 -5.71 -2.50 -7.70
C LEU A 69 -6.46 -3.52 -6.84
N LEU A 70 -7.19 -3.07 -5.80
CA LEU A 70 -7.95 -3.97 -4.93
C LEU A 70 -9.04 -4.75 -5.68
N ARG A 71 -9.63 -4.19 -6.74
CA ARG A 71 -10.59 -4.90 -7.60
C ARG A 71 -9.95 -6.04 -8.41
N CYS A 72 -8.65 -5.98 -8.67
CA CYS A 72 -7.94 -7.07 -9.32
C CYS A 72 -7.64 -8.24 -8.37
N ILE A 73 -7.73 -8.00 -7.05
CA ILE A 73 -7.38 -8.97 -6.00
C ILE A 73 -8.62 -9.73 -5.48
N ASN A 74 -9.81 -9.13 -5.61
CA ASN A 74 -11.06 -9.64 -5.06
C ASN A 74 -11.78 -10.66 -5.95
#